data_AF-A0A318J268-F1
#
_entry.id   AF-A0A318J268-F1
#
_cell.length_a   1.000
_cell.length_b   1.000
_cell.length_c   1.000
_cell.angle_alpha   90.00
_cell.angle_beta   90.00
_cell.angle_gamma   90.00
#
_symmetry.space_group_name_H-M   'P 1'
#
loop_
_entity.id
_entity.type
_entity.pdbx_description
1 polymer ?
#
loop_
_entity_poly.entity_id
_entity_poly.type
_entity_poly.pdbx_seq_one_letter_code
_entity_poly.pdbx_strand_id
1 'polypeptide(L)'
;MNRIISGICFSFIFIITACANTAWALDSSTPVASATVGANNASEASATCATPGKNGYDKDCKRYPDADKWPTSCEQAATEILARFDEASRKRVRDSRYEDLIQFHMGWGMGIRNSTGLWRGNVALIDSCSALDKDSERHPDTISHIIIQQIWKKLH
;
A
#
# COMPACT_ATOMS: atom_id res chain seq x y z
N MET A 1 0.69 -38.79 -44.64
CA MET A 1 1.94 -39.56 -44.83
C MET A 1 2.82 -39.33 -43.61
N ASN A 2 3.32 -40.44 -43.04
CA ASN A 2 4.43 -40.65 -42.08
C ASN A 2 4.40 -39.91 -40.72
N ARG A 3 4.22 -40.57 -39.56
CA ARG A 3 5.13 -41.51 -38.84
C ARG A 3 6.47 -40.81 -38.48
N ILE A 4 7.07 -40.84 -37.27
CA ILE A 4 7.41 -42.00 -36.42
C ILE A 4 8.33 -41.53 -35.23
N ILE A 5 8.30 -42.23 -34.06
CA ILE A 5 9.42 -42.57 -33.12
C ILE A 5 10.03 -41.45 -32.22
N SER A 6 10.51 -41.64 -30.97
CA SER A 6 10.57 -42.73 -29.98
C SER A 6 11.46 -42.27 -28.81
N GLY A 7 11.21 -42.78 -27.59
CA GLY A 7 12.20 -43.08 -26.54
C GLY A 7 12.78 -41.88 -25.79
N ILE A 8 13.21 -41.97 -24.52
CA ILE A 8 13.84 -43.10 -23.83
C ILE A 8 13.57 -42.97 -22.32
N CYS A 9 13.18 -44.09 -21.71
CA CYS A 9 13.24 -44.35 -20.27
C CYS A 9 14.69 -44.45 -19.80
N PHE A 10 15.04 -43.83 -18.67
CA PHE A 10 16.08 -44.36 -17.79
C PHE A 10 15.60 -44.29 -16.35
N SER A 11 15.14 -45.43 -15.86
CA SER A 11 15.06 -45.77 -14.46
C SER A 11 16.47 -46.03 -13.93
N PHE A 12 16.84 -45.44 -12.80
CA PHE A 12 17.76 -46.08 -11.86
C PHE A 12 17.31 -45.79 -10.43
N ILE A 13 16.84 -46.86 -9.80
CA ILE A 13 16.59 -47.01 -8.37
C ILE A 13 17.87 -47.63 -7.75
N PHE A 14 17.99 -47.51 -6.43
CA PHE A 14 18.84 -48.25 -5.47
C PHE A 14 20.09 -47.51 -4.98
N ILE A 15 20.48 -47.50 -3.70
CA ILE A 15 19.83 -47.86 -2.42
C ILE A 15 20.71 -47.25 -1.29
N ILE A 16 20.05 -46.85 -0.20
CA ILE A 16 20.44 -46.77 1.23
C ILE A 16 21.92 -47.02 1.61
N THR A 17 22.49 -46.11 2.41
CA THR A 17 23.29 -46.49 3.59
C THR A 17 23.07 -45.47 4.70
N ALA A 18 22.54 -45.96 5.82
CA ALA A 18 22.41 -45.24 7.08
C ALA A 18 23.68 -45.43 7.91
N CYS A 19 24.14 -44.36 8.57
CA CYS A 19 24.93 -44.45 9.80
C CYS A 19 24.37 -43.43 10.78
N ALA A 20 23.82 -43.95 11.88
CA ALA A 20 23.43 -43.19 13.05
C ALA A 20 24.69 -42.68 13.77
N ASN A 21 24.60 -41.51 14.40
CA ASN A 21 25.34 -41.23 15.62
C ASN A 21 24.51 -40.35 16.54
N THR A 22 24.11 -40.96 17.65
CA THR A 22 23.54 -40.33 18.85
C THR A 22 24.61 -39.60 19.64
N ALA A 23 24.35 -38.36 20.01
CA ALA A 23 24.99 -37.68 21.14
C ALA A 23 23.90 -37.08 22.04
N TRP A 24 24.06 -37.30 23.34
CA TRP A 24 23.11 -37.01 24.41
C TRP A 24 23.40 -35.64 25.07
N ALA A 25 22.32 -35.07 25.63
CA ALA A 25 22.26 -34.03 26.69
C ALA A 25 22.66 -32.60 26.25
N LEU A 26 21.98 -31.51 26.64
CA LEU A 26 21.29 -31.19 27.91
C LEU A 26 20.04 -30.33 27.67
N ASP A 27 19.04 -30.57 28.52
CA ASP A 27 17.93 -29.67 28.85
C ASP A 27 18.44 -28.34 29.41
N SER A 28 17.94 -27.23 28.86
CA SER A 28 17.56 -26.07 29.65
C SER A 28 16.48 -25.31 28.89
N SER A 29 15.25 -25.52 29.34
CA SER A 29 14.07 -24.74 29.02
C SER A 29 14.36 -23.23 29.10
N THR A 30 14.47 -22.56 27.95
CA THR A 30 14.40 -21.10 27.87
C THR A 30 12.94 -20.70 27.71
N PRO A 31 12.42 -19.76 28.52
CA PRO A 31 11.06 -19.27 28.33
C PRO A 31 11.00 -18.57 26.97
N VAL A 32 10.10 -19.04 26.11
CA VAL A 32 9.65 -18.32 24.93
C VAL A 32 9.12 -16.98 25.43
N ALA A 33 9.91 -15.93 25.25
CA ALA A 33 9.44 -14.57 25.40
C ALA A 33 8.29 -14.40 24.40
N SER A 34 7.08 -14.49 24.94
CA SER A 34 5.87 -14.04 24.30
C SER A 34 6.04 -12.54 24.09
N ALA A 35 6.62 -12.17 22.95
CA ALA A 35 6.54 -10.81 22.46
C ALA A 35 5.08 -10.61 22.07
N THR A 36 4.30 -10.13 23.03
CA THR A 36 3.10 -9.34 22.76
C THR A 36 3.43 -8.39 21.63
N VAL A 37 2.84 -8.64 20.45
CA VAL A 37 2.77 -7.67 19.36
C VAL A 37 1.91 -6.53 19.90
N GLY A 38 2.57 -5.63 20.62
CA GLY A 38 2.00 -4.38 21.10
C GLY A 38 1.71 -3.53 19.89
N ALA A 39 0.45 -3.16 19.74
CA ALA A 39 -0.04 -2.23 18.73
C ALA A 39 0.63 -0.86 18.91
N ASN A 40 1.82 -0.66 18.34
CA ASN A 40 2.57 0.59 18.45
C ASN A 40 3.16 1.05 17.10
N ASN A 41 2.46 0.86 15.98
CA ASN A 41 2.91 1.39 14.68
C ASN A 41 2.08 2.58 14.18
N ALA A 42 1.44 3.33 15.09
CA ALA A 42 0.89 4.65 14.77
C ALA A 42 1.99 5.72 14.60
N SER A 43 3.24 5.41 14.95
CA SER A 43 4.35 6.37 14.96
C SER A 43 5.11 6.49 13.63
N GLU A 44 5.01 5.53 12.72
CA GLU A 44 5.72 5.58 11.42
C GLU A 44 5.00 6.48 10.40
N ALA A 45 3.68 6.61 10.53
CA ALA A 45 2.86 7.62 9.85
C ALA A 45 3.31 9.07 10.13
N SER A 46 3.94 9.24 11.30
CA SER A 46 4.01 10.49 12.01
C SER A 46 5.36 11.20 11.89
N ALA A 47 6.37 10.50 11.38
CA ALA A 47 7.76 10.93 11.47
C ALA A 47 8.54 10.71 10.17
N THR A 48 8.05 11.23 9.03
CA THR A 48 8.92 11.54 7.90
C THR A 48 8.37 12.73 7.13
N CYS A 49 8.63 13.93 7.64
CA CYS A 49 8.88 15.03 6.73
C CYS A 49 9.99 14.55 5.78
N ALA A 50 9.69 14.41 4.49
CA ALA A 50 10.67 14.02 3.49
C ALA A 50 11.88 14.92 3.66
N THR A 51 13.07 14.34 3.52
CA THR A 51 14.33 15.06 3.41
C THR A 51 14.12 16.32 2.55
N PRO A 52 14.52 17.52 3.03
CA PRO A 52 14.41 18.74 2.25
C PRO A 52 14.98 18.51 0.84
N GLY A 53 14.13 18.66 -0.19
CA GLY A 53 14.55 18.55 -1.59
C GLY A 53 13.97 17.39 -2.41
N LYS A 54 13.19 16.44 -1.86
CA LYS A 54 12.50 15.42 -2.70
C LYS A 54 11.03 15.70 -3.01
N ASN A 55 10.29 16.34 -2.09
CA ASN A 55 8.84 16.55 -2.24
C ASN A 55 8.52 18.01 -1.88
N GLY A 56 8.75 18.96 -2.79
CA GLY A 56 8.85 20.42 -2.57
C GLY A 56 7.66 21.17 -1.95
N TYR A 57 6.73 20.51 -1.25
CA TYR A 57 5.51 21.09 -0.67
C TYR A 57 5.60 21.39 0.84
N ASP A 58 6.53 20.78 1.58
CA ASP A 58 6.86 21.20 2.96
C ASP A 58 8.31 21.69 3.04
N LYS A 59 8.49 23.00 2.98
CA LYS A 59 9.80 23.65 3.07
C LYS A 59 10.40 23.65 4.48
N ASP A 60 9.57 23.47 5.52
CA ASP A 60 9.97 23.72 6.91
C ASP A 60 9.93 22.45 7.80
N CYS A 61 9.70 21.27 7.21
CA CYS A 61 9.63 19.97 7.90
C CYS A 61 8.81 20.05 9.21
N LYS A 62 7.69 20.78 9.18
CA LYS A 62 6.93 21.13 10.36
C LYS A 62 6.02 19.97 10.74
N ARG A 63 6.12 19.48 11.98
CA ARG A 63 5.12 18.56 12.52
C ARG A 63 3.78 19.28 12.67
N TYR A 64 2.76 18.74 12.01
CA TYR A 64 1.41 19.24 12.09
C TYR A 64 0.59 18.52 13.18
N PRO A 65 -0.22 19.23 13.99
CA PRO A 65 -0.95 18.61 15.11
C PRO A 65 -1.94 17.50 14.72
N ASP A 66 -2.42 17.51 13.48
CA ASP A 66 -3.36 16.55 12.91
C ASP A 66 -2.68 15.47 12.05
N ALA A 67 -1.35 15.46 11.95
CA ALA A 67 -0.61 14.49 11.13
C ALA A 67 -0.91 13.02 11.53
N ASP A 68 -1.11 12.78 12.82
CA ASP A 68 -1.46 11.46 13.36
C ASP A 68 -2.84 10.94 12.90
N LYS A 69 -3.65 11.80 12.28
CA LYS A 69 -4.99 11.48 11.77
C LYS A 69 -5.03 11.33 10.26
N TRP A 70 -3.94 11.60 9.54
CA TRP A 70 -3.95 11.49 8.09
C TRP A 70 -3.84 10.03 7.65
N PRO A 71 -4.48 9.66 6.53
CA PRO A 71 -4.29 8.34 5.96
C PRO A 71 -2.86 8.21 5.44
N THR A 72 -2.25 7.04 5.62
CA THR A 72 -0.86 6.78 5.20
C THR A 72 -0.77 5.95 3.93
N SER A 73 -1.90 5.46 3.42
CA SER A 73 -1.95 4.69 2.18
C SER A 73 -3.08 5.12 1.28
N CYS A 74 -2.92 4.88 -0.02
CA CYS A 74 -3.94 5.22 -1.01
C CYS A 74 -5.26 4.51 -0.75
N GLU A 75 -5.17 3.23 -0.36
CA GLU A 75 -6.32 2.39 -0.04
C GLU A 75 -7.07 2.87 1.21
N GLN A 76 -6.32 3.27 2.26
CA GLN A 76 -6.91 3.85 3.47
C GLN A 76 -7.61 5.17 3.13
N ALA A 77 -6.94 6.08 2.41
CA ALA A 77 -7.53 7.36 2.02
C ALA A 77 -8.83 7.16 1.23
N ALA A 78 -8.83 6.28 0.23
CA ALA A 78 -10.02 5.98 -0.57
C ALA A 78 -11.17 5.43 0.30
N THR A 79 -10.87 4.52 1.23
CA THR A 79 -11.85 3.94 2.13
C THR A 79 -12.46 4.98 3.08
N GLU A 80 -11.64 5.82 3.70
CA GLU A 80 -12.09 6.87 4.62
C GLU A 80 -12.87 8.00 3.92
N ILE A 81 -12.50 8.35 2.69
CA ILE A 81 -13.25 9.32 1.88
C ILE A 81 -14.59 8.72 1.46
N LEU A 82 -14.58 7.48 0.96
CA LEU A 82 -15.79 6.80 0.54
C LEU A 82 -16.77 6.61 1.70
N ALA A 83 -16.29 6.31 2.92
CA ALA A 83 -17.13 6.22 4.11
C ALA A 83 -17.91 7.51 4.41
N ARG A 84 -17.38 8.67 4.01
CA ARG A 84 -18.02 9.99 4.19
C ARG A 84 -18.98 10.36 3.07
N PHE A 85 -19.02 9.59 1.97
CA PHE A 85 -19.94 9.85 0.87
C PHE A 85 -21.37 9.44 1.26
N ASP A 86 -22.30 10.37 1.05
CA ASP A 86 -23.72 10.07 0.99
C ASP A 86 -24.05 9.24 -0.27
N GLU A 87 -25.27 8.71 -0.31
CA GLU A 87 -25.69 7.85 -1.42
C GLU A 87 -25.70 8.60 -2.76
N ALA A 88 -26.02 9.89 -2.75
CA ALA A 88 -25.96 10.72 -3.95
C ALA A 88 -24.54 10.84 -4.50
N SER A 89 -23.53 11.02 -3.64
CA SER A 89 -22.12 11.07 -4.04
C SER A 89 -21.63 9.73 -4.54
N ARG A 90 -22.00 8.62 -3.88
CA ARG A 90 -21.69 7.26 -4.36
C ARG A 90 -22.31 7.00 -5.73
N LYS A 91 -23.55 7.43 -5.93
CA LYS A 91 -24.24 7.32 -7.22
C LYS A 91 -23.51 8.11 -8.30
N ARG A 92 -23.07 9.35 -8.03
CA ARG A 92 -22.29 10.15 -8.99
C ARG A 92 -21.01 9.43 -9.43
N VAL A 93 -20.34 8.70 -8.54
CA VAL A 93 -19.17 7.88 -8.91
C VAL A 93 -19.60 6.70 -9.78
N ARG A 94 -20.64 5.95 -9.39
CA ARG A 94 -21.14 4.78 -10.14
C ARG A 94 -21.66 5.12 -11.54
N ASP A 95 -22.18 6.32 -11.71
CA ASP A 95 -22.67 6.81 -13.01
C ASP A 95 -21.52 7.35 -13.89
N SER A 96 -20.31 7.52 -13.34
CA SER A 96 -19.16 8.06 -14.08
C SER A 96 -18.35 6.97 -14.76
N ARG A 97 -17.84 7.25 -15.96
CA ARG A 97 -16.82 6.43 -16.60
C ARG A 97 -15.45 6.74 -16.00
N TYR A 98 -14.53 5.78 -16.04
CA TYR A 98 -13.19 5.94 -15.49
C TYR A 98 -12.44 7.12 -16.12
N GLU A 99 -12.56 7.29 -17.43
CA GLU A 99 -11.96 8.39 -18.20
C GLU A 99 -12.50 9.78 -17.83
N ASP A 100 -13.70 9.87 -17.25
CA ASP A 100 -14.35 11.12 -16.89
C ASP A 100 -14.09 11.53 -15.44
N LEU A 101 -13.26 10.78 -14.69
CA LEU A 101 -12.97 11.06 -13.27
C LEU A 101 -12.28 12.40 -13.03
N ILE A 102 -11.71 13.03 -14.07
CA ILE A 102 -11.14 14.37 -14.01
C ILE A 102 -12.17 15.42 -13.57
N GLN A 103 -13.47 15.20 -13.84
CA GLN A 103 -14.54 16.11 -13.43
C GLN A 103 -14.58 16.34 -11.90
N PHE A 104 -14.09 15.38 -11.11
CA PHE A 104 -14.06 15.46 -9.65
C PHE A 104 -12.84 16.21 -9.11
N HIS A 105 -11.88 16.60 -9.96
CA HIS A 105 -10.60 17.18 -9.57
C HIS A 105 -10.73 18.50 -8.79
N MET A 106 -11.62 19.39 -9.24
CA MET A 106 -11.84 20.67 -8.55
C MET A 106 -12.65 20.45 -7.28
N GLY A 107 -13.81 19.79 -7.34
CA GLY A 107 -14.64 19.60 -6.15
C GLY A 107 -14.00 18.67 -5.10
N TRP A 108 -14.07 17.36 -5.34
CA TRP A 108 -13.57 16.37 -4.39
C TRP A 108 -12.06 16.37 -4.29
N GLY A 109 -11.33 16.56 -5.41
CA GLY A 109 -9.88 16.61 -5.38
C GLY A 109 -9.35 17.70 -4.44
N MET A 110 -9.92 18.91 -4.47
CA MET A 110 -9.53 19.97 -3.50
C MET A 110 -9.76 19.52 -2.06
N GLY A 111 -10.92 18.95 -1.76
CA GLY A 111 -11.25 18.46 -0.41
C GLY A 111 -10.30 17.35 0.07
N ILE A 112 -9.93 16.44 -0.82
CA ILE A 112 -8.97 15.37 -0.55
C ILE A 112 -7.61 15.98 -0.20
N ARG A 113 -7.06 16.84 -1.06
CA ARG A 113 -5.75 17.48 -0.84
C ARG A 113 -5.65 18.19 0.51
N ASN A 114 -6.74 18.86 0.91
CA ASN A 114 -6.79 19.62 2.16
C ASN A 114 -6.95 18.72 3.40
N SER A 115 -7.71 17.62 3.30
CA SER A 115 -8.02 16.76 4.44
C SER A 115 -7.01 15.65 4.72
N THR A 116 -6.18 15.29 3.75
CA THR A 116 -5.20 14.20 3.88
C THR A 116 -3.76 14.67 4.06
N GLY A 117 -3.52 15.99 4.14
CA GLY A 117 -2.19 16.55 4.34
C GLY A 117 -1.28 16.49 3.11
N LEU A 118 -1.82 16.33 1.90
CA LEU A 118 -0.99 16.25 0.68
C LEU A 118 -0.16 17.52 0.45
N TRP A 119 -0.74 18.71 0.64
CA TRP A 119 -0.01 19.99 0.60
C TRP A 119 0.96 20.20 1.76
N ARG A 120 0.89 19.33 2.78
CA ARG A 120 1.60 19.48 4.06
C ARG A 120 2.65 18.39 4.26
N GLY A 121 2.99 17.66 3.19
CA GLY A 121 4.07 16.68 3.20
C GLY A 121 3.68 15.31 3.76
N ASN A 122 2.45 14.83 3.57
CA ASN A 122 2.11 13.43 3.85
C ASN A 122 2.80 12.47 2.85
N VAL A 123 4.09 12.21 3.09
CA VAL A 123 4.96 11.41 2.21
C VAL A 123 4.47 9.98 2.09
N ALA A 124 4.03 9.39 3.20
CA ALA A 124 3.53 8.01 3.23
C ALA A 124 2.38 7.82 2.24
N LEU A 125 1.39 8.74 2.26
CA LEU A 125 0.27 8.70 1.33
C LEU A 125 0.71 8.91 -0.12
N ILE A 126 1.59 9.89 -0.36
CA ILE A 126 2.11 10.19 -1.70
C ILE A 126 2.82 8.95 -2.27
N ASP A 127 3.72 8.34 -1.51
CA ASP A 127 4.48 7.15 -1.90
C ASP A 127 3.54 5.98 -2.20
N SER A 128 2.57 5.74 -1.30
CA SER A 128 1.60 4.67 -1.46
C SER A 128 0.74 4.84 -2.72
N CYS A 129 0.30 6.06 -3.02
CA CYS A 129 -0.49 6.30 -4.23
C CYS A 129 0.37 6.27 -5.51
N SER A 130 1.55 6.88 -5.51
CA SER A 130 2.46 6.84 -6.68
C SER A 130 2.93 5.42 -7.00
N ALA A 131 2.97 4.50 -6.04
CA ALA A 131 3.26 3.10 -6.33
C ALA A 131 2.22 2.42 -7.23
N LEU A 132 1.00 2.97 -7.33
CA LEU A 132 -0.08 2.45 -8.18
C LEU A 132 0.01 2.91 -9.64
N ASP A 133 0.76 3.98 -9.90
CA ASP A 133 1.01 4.54 -11.22
C ASP A 133 2.47 5.03 -11.29
N LYS A 134 3.35 4.21 -11.86
CA LYS A 134 4.81 4.43 -11.85
C LYS A 134 5.24 5.70 -12.59
N ASP A 135 4.41 6.17 -13.51
CA ASP A 135 4.69 7.37 -14.31
C ASP A 135 4.02 8.62 -13.70
N SER A 136 3.30 8.46 -12.58
CA SER A 136 2.62 9.56 -11.92
C SER A 136 3.59 10.57 -11.28
N GLU A 137 3.28 11.85 -11.49
CA GLU A 137 3.92 12.92 -10.74
C GLU A 137 3.53 12.85 -9.26
N ARG A 138 4.51 13.08 -8.39
CA ARG A 138 4.32 13.16 -6.92
C ARG A 138 3.69 14.49 -6.47
N HIS A 139 2.78 15.01 -7.27
CA HIS A 139 2.09 16.28 -7.05
C HIS A 139 0.76 16.04 -6.33
N PRO A 140 0.38 16.84 -5.31
CA PRO A 140 -0.91 16.70 -4.60
C PRO A 140 -2.13 16.57 -5.50
N ASP A 141 -2.17 17.30 -6.62
CA ASP A 141 -3.22 17.17 -7.64
C ASP A 141 -3.28 15.77 -8.26
N THR A 142 -2.16 15.25 -8.73
CA THR A 142 -2.04 13.89 -9.28
C THR A 142 -2.42 12.84 -8.24
N ILE A 143 -1.90 12.95 -7.02
CA ILE A 143 -2.18 11.99 -5.94
C ILE A 143 -3.66 12.00 -5.57
N SER A 144 -4.30 13.17 -5.47
CA SER A 144 -5.72 13.26 -5.20
C SER A 144 -6.59 12.65 -6.31
N HIS A 145 -6.14 12.73 -7.56
CA HIS A 145 -6.79 12.07 -8.68
C HIS A 145 -6.65 10.54 -8.60
N ILE A 146 -5.47 10.01 -8.26
CA ILE A 146 -5.27 8.58 -8.02
C ILE A 146 -6.19 8.08 -6.90
N ILE A 147 -6.36 8.84 -5.81
CA ILE A 147 -7.31 8.48 -4.74
C ILE A 147 -8.75 8.40 -5.27
N ILE A 148 -9.17 9.33 -6.13
CA ILE A 148 -10.50 9.29 -6.78
C ILE A 148 -10.65 8.04 -7.65
N GLN A 149 -9.61 7.64 -8.38
CA GLN A 149 -9.60 6.40 -9.15
C GLN A 149 -9.76 5.16 -8.25
N GLN A 150 -9.13 5.14 -7.07
CA GLN A 150 -9.33 4.06 -6.10
C GLN A 150 -10.75 4.03 -5.53
N ILE A 151 -11.36 5.20 -5.28
CA ILE A 151 -12.77 5.28 -4.87
C ILE A 151 -13.68 4.70 -5.96
N TRP A 152 -13.42 5.03 -7.23
CA TRP A 152 -14.19 4.49 -8.35
C TRP A 152 -14.07 2.96 -8.44
N LYS A 153 -12.87 2.41 -8.31
CA LYS A 153 -12.60 0.96 -8.29
C LYS A 153 -13.29 0.22 -7.13
N LYS A 154 -13.62 0.91 -6.04
CA LYS A 154 -14.36 0.31 -4.91
C LYS A 154 -15.87 0.20 -5.15
N LEU A 155 -16.38 0.94 -6.13
CA LEU A 155 -17.81 1.02 -6.44
C LEU A 155 -18.19 0.32 -7.75
N HIS A 156 -17.21 -0.26 -8.45
CA HIS A 156 -17.35 -1.01 -9.71
C HIS A 156 -16.58 -2.32 -9.63
#